data_AF-A0A1C7LZS5-F1
#
_entry.id   AF-A0A1C7LZS5-F1
#
_cell.length_a   1.000
_cell.length_b   1.000
_cell.length_c   1.000
_cell.angle_alpha   90.00
_cell.angle_beta   90.00
_cell.angle_gamma   90.00
#
_symmetry.space_group_name_H-M   'P 1'
#
loop_
_entity.id
_entity.type
_entity.pdbx_description
1 polymer ?
#
loop_
_entity_poly.entity_id
_entity_poly.type
_entity_poly.pdbx_seq_one_letter_code
_entity_poly.pdbx_strand_id
1 'polypeptide(L)'
;MNTYFNVKRAWEEIARLNVEISHLFTWMVDEHVDFYCAIQGCYLVDAPLAYELSVRWQYHDKIHEKVVQWLYKASKLSGFTGSLSYGRRLGRDIALVADIPPPSWAVFTIADDAADESKDESEIPGVVNEEDAGNLVDFIDNLGIRTSE
;
A
#
# COMPACT_ATOMS: atom_id res chain seq x y z
N MET A 1 -0.99 -24.21 23.30
CA MET A 1 -0.64 -23.25 22.22
C MET A 1 -1.36 -23.70 20.96
N ASN A 2 -2.19 -22.83 20.37
CA ASN A 2 -3.24 -23.25 19.42
C ASN A 2 -2.82 -23.05 17.95
N THR A 3 -1.68 -23.61 17.57
CA THR A 3 -1.04 -23.43 16.26
C THR A 3 -1.94 -23.78 15.08
N TYR A 4 -2.77 -24.83 15.24
CA TYR A 4 -3.76 -25.23 14.24
C TYR A 4 -4.74 -24.11 13.86
N PHE A 5 -5.27 -23.38 14.85
CA PHE A 5 -6.24 -22.30 14.59
C PHE A 5 -5.56 -21.07 14.00
N ASN A 6 -4.30 -20.81 14.34
CA ASN A 6 -3.53 -19.72 13.74
C ASN A 6 -3.29 -19.99 12.24
N VAL A 7 -2.91 -21.21 11.88
CA VAL A 7 -2.73 -21.61 10.47
C VAL A 7 -4.06 -21.52 9.72
N LYS A 8 -5.15 -22.04 10.30
CA LYS A 8 -6.48 -21.95 9.68
C LYS A 8 -6.88 -20.49 9.43
N ARG A 9 -6.66 -19.61 10.41
CA ARG A 9 -6.96 -18.19 10.31
C ARG A 9 -6.09 -17.48 9.26
N ALA A 10 -4.82 -17.85 9.14
CA ALA A 10 -3.95 -17.28 8.12
C ALA A 10 -4.47 -17.58 6.70
N TRP A 11 -4.95 -18.80 6.45
CA TRP A 11 -5.57 -19.14 5.16
C TRP A 11 -6.83 -18.33 4.86
N GLU A 12 -7.70 -18.17 5.87
CA GLU A 12 -8.91 -17.34 5.73
C GLU A 12 -8.55 -15.88 5.44
N GLU A 13 -7.50 -15.36 6.07
CA GLU A 13 -7.03 -13.98 5.85
C GLU A 13 -6.43 -13.79 4.45
N ILE A 14 -5.64 -14.75 3.95
CA ILE A 14 -5.11 -14.71 2.57
C ILE A 14 -6.27 -14.71 1.56
N ALA A 15 -7.28 -15.54 1.78
CA ALA A 15 -8.47 -15.58 0.92
C ALA A 15 -9.22 -14.24 0.90
N ARG A 16 -9.29 -13.55 2.05
CA ARG A 16 -9.87 -12.20 2.15
C ARG A 16 -9.02 -11.16 1.42
N LEU A 17 -7.70 -11.18 1.62
CA LEU A 17 -6.76 -10.25 0.99
C LEU A 17 -6.83 -10.28 -0.54
N ASN A 18 -7.14 -11.43 -1.14
CA ASN A 18 -7.31 -11.55 -2.60
C ASN A 18 -8.33 -10.54 -3.18
N VAL A 19 -9.32 -10.13 -2.39
CA VAL A 19 -10.36 -9.16 -2.79
C VAL A 19 -10.09 -7.79 -2.21
N GLU A 20 -9.70 -7.73 -0.93
CA GLU A 20 -9.57 -6.44 -0.24
C GLU A 20 -8.42 -5.58 -0.76
N ILE A 21 -7.32 -6.20 -1.22
CA ILE A 21 -6.18 -5.45 -1.76
C ILE A 21 -6.60 -4.62 -2.97
N SER A 22 -7.33 -5.19 -3.94
CA SER A 22 -7.76 -4.46 -5.14
C SER A 22 -8.78 -3.36 -4.82
N HIS A 23 -9.69 -3.60 -3.87
CA HIS A 23 -10.65 -2.59 -3.41
C HIS A 23 -9.97 -1.41 -2.72
N LEU A 24 -9.03 -1.70 -1.81
CA LEU A 24 -8.26 -0.66 -1.13
C LEU A 24 -7.44 0.15 -2.14
N PHE A 25 -6.75 -0.53 -3.04
CA PHE A 25 -5.93 0.10 -4.06
C PHE A 25 -6.77 0.98 -5.01
N THR A 26 -7.97 0.54 -5.39
CA THR A 26 -8.94 1.35 -6.14
C THR A 26 -9.33 2.61 -5.37
N TRP A 27 -9.67 2.47 -4.08
CA TRP A 27 -10.03 3.60 -3.23
C TRP A 27 -8.91 4.63 -3.12
N MET A 28 -7.65 4.19 -3.00
CA MET A 28 -6.48 5.10 -2.91
C MET A 28 -6.28 5.90 -4.21
N VAL A 29 -6.43 5.26 -5.38
CA VAL A 29 -6.33 5.93 -6.69
C VAL A 29 -7.50 6.91 -6.86
N ASP A 30 -8.68 6.50 -6.42
CA ASP A 30 -9.86 7.34 -6.48
C ASP A 30 -9.72 8.60 -5.63
N GLU A 31 -9.14 8.48 -4.43
CA GLU A 31 -8.88 9.61 -3.53
C GLU A 31 -7.84 10.58 -4.14
N HIS A 32 -6.79 10.07 -4.77
CA HIS A 32 -5.81 10.89 -5.49
C HIS A 32 -6.46 11.75 -6.58
N VAL A 33 -7.34 11.16 -7.38
CA VAL A 33 -8.12 11.87 -8.40
C VAL A 33 -9.01 12.95 -7.77
N ASP A 34 -9.70 12.63 -6.68
CA ASP A 34 -10.60 13.56 -6.01
C ASP A 34 -9.85 14.79 -5.46
N PHE A 35 -8.66 14.59 -4.89
CA PHE A 35 -7.79 15.69 -4.48
C PHE A 35 -7.37 16.58 -5.66
N TYR A 36 -6.96 15.98 -6.77
CA TYR A 36 -6.52 16.72 -7.95
C TYR A 36 -7.63 17.62 -8.50
N CYS A 37 -8.84 17.05 -8.66
CA CYS A 37 -10.04 17.77 -9.07
C CYS A 37 -10.39 18.90 -8.09
N ALA A 38 -10.36 18.64 -6.79
CA ALA A 38 -10.69 19.63 -5.77
C ALA A 38 -9.69 20.79 -5.75
N ILE A 39 -8.39 20.50 -5.85
CA ILE A 39 -7.33 21.52 -5.90
C ILE A 39 -7.51 22.38 -7.16
N GLN A 40 -7.69 21.76 -8.33
CA GLN A 40 -7.89 22.49 -9.59
C GLN A 40 -9.16 23.37 -9.54
N GLY A 41 -10.25 22.88 -8.96
CA GLY A 41 -11.48 23.65 -8.79
C GLY A 41 -11.35 24.83 -7.82
N CYS A 42 -10.53 24.70 -6.78
CA CYS A 42 -10.33 25.75 -5.78
C CYS A 42 -9.24 26.75 -6.17
N TYR A 43 -8.29 26.38 -7.04
CA TYR A 43 -7.06 27.16 -7.30
C TYR A 43 -7.31 28.63 -7.65
N LEU A 44 -8.31 28.92 -8.47
CA LEU A 44 -8.66 30.29 -8.89
C LEU A 44 -9.70 30.98 -8.00
N VAL A 45 -10.44 30.20 -7.19
CA VAL A 45 -11.59 30.70 -6.39
C VAL A 45 -11.18 30.97 -4.95
N ASP A 46 -10.40 30.06 -4.35
CA ASP A 46 -9.96 30.09 -2.96
C ASP A 46 -8.55 29.47 -2.85
N ALA A 47 -7.54 30.32 -3.04
CA ALA A 47 -6.15 29.92 -3.00
C ALA A 47 -5.72 29.35 -1.62
N PRO A 48 -6.13 29.92 -0.47
CA PRO A 48 -5.90 29.30 0.84
C PRO A 48 -6.44 27.87 0.95
N LEU A 49 -7.67 27.63 0.49
CA LEU A 49 -8.26 26.28 0.52
C LEU A 49 -7.51 25.32 -0.41
N ALA A 50 -7.13 25.76 -1.61
CA ALA A 50 -6.33 24.96 -2.53
C ALA A 50 -4.97 24.57 -1.92
N TYR A 51 -4.34 25.49 -1.18
CA TYR A 51 -3.11 25.21 -0.46
C TYR A 51 -3.31 24.13 0.61
N GLU A 52 -4.31 24.27 1.49
CA GLU A 52 -4.62 23.27 2.51
C GLU A 52 -4.93 21.88 1.92
N LEU A 53 -5.68 21.83 0.81
CA LEU A 53 -5.95 20.59 0.09
C LEU A 53 -4.67 19.96 -0.45
N SER A 54 -3.75 20.77 -1.00
CA SER A 54 -2.47 20.26 -1.50
C SER A 54 -1.57 19.69 -0.40
N VAL A 55 -1.55 20.32 0.78
CA VAL A 55 -0.80 19.83 1.95
C VAL A 55 -1.36 18.48 2.41
N ARG A 56 -2.70 18.35 2.50
CA ARG A 56 -3.35 17.09 2.87
C ARG A 56 -3.13 16.00 1.84
N TRP A 57 -3.22 16.33 0.56
CA TRP A 57 -2.94 15.40 -0.53
C TRP A 57 -1.52 14.86 -0.45
N GLN A 58 -0.49 15.70 -0.26
CA GLN A 58 0.90 15.26 -0.10
C GLN A 58 1.10 14.34 1.11
N TYR A 59 0.36 14.57 2.19
CA TYR A 59 0.41 13.70 3.37
C TYR A 59 -0.20 12.33 3.08
N HIS A 60 -1.38 12.29 2.46
CA HIS A 60 -2.03 11.05 2.04
C HIS A 60 -1.19 10.28 1.03
N ASP A 61 -0.58 10.96 0.05
CA ASP A 61 0.25 10.35 -0.98
C ASP A 61 1.43 9.56 -0.37
N LYS A 62 2.08 10.12 0.66
CA LYS A 62 3.15 9.43 1.40
C LYS A 62 2.65 8.23 2.20
N ILE A 63 1.47 8.33 2.81
CA ILE A 63 0.85 7.19 3.50
C ILE A 63 0.54 6.10 2.49
N HIS A 64 -0.06 6.48 1.37
CA HIS A 64 -0.42 5.57 0.30
C HIS A 64 0.79 4.82 -0.24
N GLU A 65 1.90 5.51 -0.50
CA GLU A 65 3.16 4.88 -0.89
C GLU A 65 3.57 3.75 0.08
N LYS A 66 3.49 3.99 1.40
CA LYS A 66 3.80 2.98 2.41
C LYS A 66 2.80 1.84 2.43
N VAL A 67 1.51 2.13 2.31
CA VAL A 67 0.45 1.11 2.22
C VAL A 67 0.70 0.22 1.00
N VAL A 68 0.98 0.78 -0.17
CA VAL A 68 1.25 0.01 -1.40
C VAL A 68 2.45 -0.91 -1.25
N GLN A 69 3.52 -0.47 -0.58
CA GLN A 69 4.67 -1.34 -0.29
C GLN A 69 4.25 -2.58 0.54
N TRP A 70 3.33 -2.42 1.49
CA TRP A 70 2.79 -3.54 2.26
C TRP A 70 1.83 -4.42 1.44
N LEU A 71 0.99 -3.82 0.61
CA LEU A 71 0.11 -4.57 -0.30
C LEU A 71 0.91 -5.41 -1.30
N TYR A 72 2.02 -4.87 -1.82
CA TYR A 72 2.94 -5.61 -2.67
C TYR A 72 3.59 -6.79 -1.93
N LYS A 73 4.04 -6.60 -0.69
CA LYS A 73 4.55 -7.72 0.12
C LYS A 73 3.47 -8.77 0.38
N ALA A 74 2.25 -8.34 0.68
CA ALA A 74 1.12 -9.23 0.91
C ALA A 74 0.74 -10.03 -0.35
N SER A 75 0.87 -9.44 -1.54
CA SER A 75 0.58 -10.15 -2.80
C SER A 75 1.61 -11.24 -3.13
N LYS A 76 2.78 -11.24 -2.47
CA LYS A 76 3.80 -12.29 -2.60
C LYS A 76 3.64 -13.43 -1.59
N LEU A 77 2.64 -13.40 -0.72
CA LEU A 77 2.36 -14.48 0.22
C LEU A 77 1.93 -15.75 -0.50
N SER A 78 2.33 -16.91 0.03
CA SER A 78 1.94 -18.21 -0.54
C SER A 78 0.42 -18.41 -0.43
N GLY A 79 -0.23 -18.74 -1.55
CA GLY A 79 -1.68 -18.90 -1.60
C GLY A 79 -2.45 -17.63 -1.94
N PHE A 80 -1.79 -16.49 -2.09
CA PHE A 80 -2.40 -15.31 -2.70
C PHE A 80 -2.65 -15.56 -4.19
N THR A 81 -3.86 -15.25 -4.65
CA THR A 81 -4.31 -15.42 -6.04
C THR A 81 -5.02 -14.18 -6.58
N GLY A 82 -5.11 -13.11 -5.78
CA GLY A 82 -5.65 -11.83 -6.20
C GLY A 82 -4.70 -11.06 -7.11
N SER A 83 -5.09 -9.82 -7.45
CA SER A 83 -4.27 -8.90 -8.25
C SER A 83 -4.03 -7.60 -7.51
N LEU A 84 -2.80 -7.08 -7.61
CA LEU A 84 -2.49 -5.72 -7.19
C LEU A 84 -2.79 -4.79 -8.37
N SER A 85 -4.07 -4.62 -8.68
CA SER A 85 -4.55 -3.72 -9.73
C SER A 85 -5.72 -2.88 -9.21
N TYR A 86 -5.86 -1.64 -9.70
CA TYR A 86 -7.01 -0.82 -9.37
C TYR A 86 -8.13 -1.10 -10.37
N GLY A 87 -9.35 -1.22 -9.85
CA GLY A 87 -10.56 -1.36 -10.63
C GLY A 87 -11.13 -0.02 -11.08
N ARG A 88 -12.34 -0.09 -11.65
CA ARG A 88 -13.11 1.09 -12.04
C ARG A 88 -14.31 1.25 -11.11
N ARG A 89 -14.47 2.43 -10.51
CA ARG A 89 -15.74 2.79 -9.85
C ARG A 89 -16.84 3.05 -10.86
N LEU A 90 -17.99 2.42 -10.65
CA LEU A 90 -19.20 2.67 -11.42
C LEU A 90 -19.81 4.02 -11.01
N GLY A 91 -20.24 4.82 -11.99
CA GLY A 91 -20.86 6.12 -11.76
C GLY A 91 -19.90 7.32 -11.68
N ARG A 92 -18.58 7.09 -11.79
CA ARG A 92 -17.57 8.16 -11.90
C ARG A 92 -17.38 8.56 -13.36
N ASP A 93 -17.24 9.86 -13.61
CA ASP A 93 -16.98 10.38 -14.95
C ASP A 93 -15.57 9.98 -15.41
N ILE A 94 -15.51 9.30 -16.54
CA ILE A 94 -14.29 8.68 -17.07
C ILE A 94 -13.34 9.75 -17.61
N ALA A 95 -13.89 10.85 -18.13
CA ALA A 95 -13.11 11.94 -18.70
C ALA A 95 -12.24 12.62 -17.63
N LEU A 96 -12.74 12.73 -16.40
CA LEU A 96 -12.00 13.36 -15.30
C LEU A 96 -10.77 12.54 -14.86
N VAL A 97 -10.84 11.22 -14.98
CA VAL A 97 -9.74 10.33 -14.54
C VAL A 97 -8.64 10.24 -15.59
N ALA A 98 -8.98 10.34 -16.88
CA ALA A 98 -8.05 10.12 -17.99
C ALA A 98 -6.96 11.20 -18.10
N ASP A 99 -7.26 12.43 -17.67
CA ASP A 99 -6.36 13.58 -17.79
C ASP A 99 -5.45 13.76 -16.55
N ILE A 100 -5.67 12.97 -15.49
CA ILE A 100 -4.92 13.10 -14.23
C ILE A 100 -3.73 12.12 -14.26
N PRO A 101 -2.50 12.59 -13.99
CA PRO A 101 -1.35 11.71 -13.94
C PRO A 101 -1.51 10.70 -12.80
N PRO A 102 -1.20 9.41 -13.03
CA PRO A 102 -1.26 8.42 -11.99
C PRO A 102 -0.22 8.76 -10.89
N PRO A 103 -0.53 8.46 -9.62
CA PRO A 103 0.44 8.65 -8.56
C PRO A 103 1.63 7.71 -8.75
N SER A 104 2.81 8.10 -8.26
CA SER A 104 4.07 7.37 -8.45
C SER A 104 3.99 5.93 -7.91
N TRP A 105 3.26 5.73 -6.81
CA TRP A 105 3.03 4.42 -6.21
C TRP A 105 2.00 3.56 -6.97
N ALA A 106 1.23 4.10 -7.92
CA ALA A 106 0.27 3.31 -8.71
C ALA A 106 0.90 2.66 -9.95
N VAL A 107 2.15 2.98 -10.28
CA VAL A 107 2.83 2.52 -11.50
C VAL A 107 2.99 0.99 -11.57
N PHE A 108 2.90 0.29 -10.43
CA PHE A 108 2.98 -1.18 -10.37
C PHE A 108 1.90 -1.92 -11.18
N THR A 109 0.83 -1.24 -11.62
CA THR A 109 -0.25 -1.87 -12.40
C THR A 109 -0.07 -1.81 -13.91
N ILE A 110 0.93 -1.06 -14.40
CA ILE A 110 1.12 -0.82 -15.84
C ILE A 110 2.21 -1.74 -16.43
N ALA A 111 3.03 -2.38 -15.59
CA ALA A 111 4.25 -3.06 -16.01
C ALA A 111 4.15 -4.60 -16.17
N ASP A 112 2.96 -5.20 -16.08
CA ASP A 112 2.83 -6.66 -16.30
C ASP A 112 2.83 -7.07 -17.79
N ASP A 113 3.00 -6.11 -18.71
CA ASP A 113 3.22 -6.36 -20.15
C ASP A 113 4.68 -6.14 -20.61
N ALA A 114 5.61 -5.80 -19.70
CA ALA A 114 7.02 -5.67 -20.05
C ALA A 114 7.90 -6.24 -18.94
N ALA A 115 8.36 -7.46 -19.17
CA ALA A 115 9.34 -8.20 -18.39
C ALA A 115 10.47 -7.31 -17.84
N ASP A 116 10.72 -7.42 -16.53
CA ASP A 116 12.09 -7.38 -16.02
C ASP A 116 12.22 -8.21 -14.73
N GLU A 117 13.05 -9.25 -14.80
CA GLU A 117 13.47 -10.03 -13.63
C GLU A 117 14.54 -9.24 -12.87
N SER A 118 14.16 -8.30 -12.01
CA SER A 118 15.08 -7.80 -11.00
C SER A 118 14.82 -8.52 -9.67
N LYS A 119 15.73 -9.45 -9.35
CA LYS A 119 15.89 -9.98 -7.99
C LYS A 119 16.44 -8.89 -7.10
N ASP A 120 15.58 -8.06 -6.53
CA ASP A 120 15.93 -7.25 -5.37
C ASP A 120 15.76 -8.09 -4.10
N GLU A 121 16.86 -8.67 -3.65
CA GLU A 121 17.00 -9.15 -2.27
C GLU A 121 16.98 -7.91 -1.37
N SER A 122 15.78 -7.49 -0.96
CA SER A 122 15.63 -6.35 -0.06
C SER A 122 16.20 -6.68 1.32
N GLU A 123 17.47 -6.37 1.54
CA GLU A 123 18.13 -6.35 2.84
C GLU A 123 17.37 -5.43 3.80
N ILE A 124 17.03 -5.95 4.98
CA ILE A 124 16.42 -5.15 6.05
C ILE A 124 17.50 -4.16 6.53
N PRO A 125 17.27 -2.84 6.48
CA PRO A 125 18.27 -1.86 6.93
C PRO A 125 18.68 -2.13 8.38
N GLY A 126 19.96 -2.49 8.59
CA GLY A 126 20.51 -2.85 9.90
C GLY A 126 20.66 -4.36 10.16
N VAL A 127 20.28 -5.22 9.22
CA VAL A 127 20.51 -6.67 9.25
C VAL A 127 21.51 -7.01 8.16
N VAL A 128 22.79 -7.10 8.51
CA VAL A 128 23.87 -7.33 7.54
C VAL A 128 24.23 -8.82 7.45
N ASN A 129 23.76 -9.63 8.40
CA ASN A 129 24.00 -11.07 8.47
C ASN A 129 22.90 -11.82 9.26
N GLU A 130 22.94 -13.15 9.25
CA GLU A 130 21.95 -14.01 9.92
C GLU A 130 21.93 -13.83 11.45
N GLU A 131 23.06 -13.42 12.05
CA GLU A 131 23.16 -13.13 13.48
C GLU A 131 22.39 -11.84 13.84
N ASP A 132 22.50 -10.79 13.01
CA ASP A 132 21.70 -9.57 13.15
C ASP A 132 20.21 -9.84 12.99
N ALA A 133 19.84 -10.77 12.10
CA ALA A 133 18.45 -11.18 11.90
C ALA A 133 17.89 -11.86 13.15
N GLY A 134 18.69 -12.74 13.79
CA GLY A 134 18.35 -13.37 15.06
C GLY A 134 18.18 -12.35 16.19
N ASN A 135 19.10 -11.40 16.30
CA ASN A 135 19.04 -10.33 17.31
C ASN A 135 17.81 -9.43 17.15
N LEU A 136 17.39 -9.15 15.91
CA LEU A 136 16.18 -8.37 15.64
C LEU A 136 14.92 -9.13 16.06
N VAL A 137 14.85 -10.44 15.80
CA VAL A 137 13.72 -11.29 16.22
C VAL A 137 13.64 -11.35 17.74
N ASP A 138 14.76 -11.60 18.42
CA ASP A 138 14.81 -11.64 19.89
C ASP A 138 14.44 -10.29 20.51
N PHE A 139 14.88 -9.18 19.90
CA PHE A 139 14.49 -7.84 20.36
C PHE A 139 12.97 -7.62 20.26
N ILE A 140 12.35 -8.02 19.13
CA ILE A 140 10.91 -7.87 18.93
C ILE A 140 10.12 -8.75 19.90
N ASP A 141 10.55 -9.99 20.13
CA ASP A 141 9.91 -10.90 21.07
C ASP A 141 10.01 -10.40 22.52
N ASN A 142 11.06 -9.63 22.84
CA ASN A 142 11.27 -9.06 24.16
C ASN A 142 10.64 -7.68 24.38
N LEU A 143 10.04 -7.04 23.36
CA LEU A 143 9.38 -5.71 23.48
C LEU A 143 8.17 -5.68 24.43
N GLY A 144 7.76 -6.83 24.97
CA GLY A 144 6.69 -6.96 25.97
C GLY A 144 7.15 -7.34 27.38
N ILE A 145 8.42 -7.70 27.58
CA ILE A 145 8.92 -8.15 28.88
C ILE A 145 9.43 -6.93 29.67
N ARG A 146 8.53 -6.31 30.43
CA ARG A 146 8.94 -5.37 31.49
C ARG A 146 9.75 -6.16 32.51
N THR A 147 11.06 -5.96 32.53
CA THR A 147 11.90 -6.33 33.68
C THR A 147 11.44 -5.48 34.86
N SER A 148 10.67 -6.10 35.75
CA SER A 148 10.42 -5.59 37.10
C SER A 148 11.68 -5.81 37.92
N GLU A 149 12.48 -4.77 38.11
CA GLU A 149 13.25 -4.60 39.35
C GLU A 149 12.48 -3.66 40.29
#